data_AF-A0AAD5MZV0-F1
#
_entry.id   AF-A0AAD5MZV0-F1
#
_cell.length_a   1.000
_cell.length_b   1.000
_cell.length_c   1.000
_cell.angle_alpha   90.00
_cell.angle_beta   90.00
_cell.angle_gamma   90.00
#
_symmetry.space_group_name_H-M   'P 1'
#
loop_
_entity.id
_entity.type
_entity.pdbx_description
1 polymer ?
#
loop_
_entity_poly.entity_id
_entity_poly.type
_entity_poly.pdbx_seq_one_letter_code
_entity_poly.pdbx_strand_id
1 'polypeptide(L)'
;MTRLSYDTFMIAMLAIISTAFGCGVMPAGQISTRSFTVSGFTLPVAMAYSTDVVVRNQVSGIAESQERARAIVERLVSQTVFDTLERQGRNALLPDDAISAILGQLTVRTTYEPLLCEKVLLGLTGKGAEMNKKNCIIVDSTVTGLCTEVKNPDMTCDTAKANAVAPIHINHTSISGTLMTTNFIMANWSRAMWQEVVKRAIRILVFGPFRNNFFSATATVGEN
;
A
#
# COMPACT_ATOMS: atom_id res chain seq x y z
N MET A 1 13.32 -36.45 8.52
CA MET A 1 13.22 -35.00 8.76
C MET A 1 12.10 -34.44 7.89
N THR A 2 10.87 -34.56 8.35
CA THR A 2 9.67 -34.09 7.65
C THR A 2 9.50 -32.60 7.90
N ARG A 3 9.70 -31.78 6.85
CA ARG A 3 9.27 -30.38 6.85
C ARG A 3 7.74 -30.37 6.86
N LEU A 4 7.13 -30.29 8.03
CA LEU A 4 5.76 -29.80 8.14
C LEU A 4 5.77 -28.36 7.60
N SER A 5 5.01 -28.14 6.53
CA SER A 5 4.75 -26.79 6.03
C SER A 5 4.07 -25.98 7.13
N TYR A 6 4.57 -24.78 7.39
CA TYR A 6 3.99 -23.85 8.37
C TYR A 6 2.51 -23.51 8.09
N ASP A 7 2.03 -23.71 6.85
CA ASP A 7 0.62 -23.59 6.50
C ASP A 7 -0.26 -24.58 7.28
N THR A 8 0.24 -25.79 7.57
CA THR A 8 -0.48 -26.80 8.37
C THR A 8 -0.55 -26.39 9.86
N PHE A 9 0.43 -25.64 10.36
CA PHE A 9 0.46 -25.18 11.75
C PHE A 9 -0.50 -24.01 12.00
N MET A 10 -0.65 -23.10 11.03
CA MET A 10 -1.66 -22.03 11.09
C MET A 10 -3.10 -22.57 11.00
N ILE A 11 -3.34 -23.58 10.17
CA ILE A 11 -4.65 -24.26 10.08
C ILE A 11 -4.97 -25.01 11.37
N ALA A 12 -4.00 -25.70 11.97
CA ALA A 12 -4.20 -26.43 13.22
C ALA A 12 -4.48 -25.52 14.44
N MET A 13 -3.84 -24.35 14.52
CA MET A 13 -4.09 -23.40 15.63
C MET A 13 -5.45 -22.69 15.52
N LEU A 14 -5.94 -22.42 14.30
CA LEU A 14 -7.30 -21.89 14.11
C LEU A 14 -8.39 -22.92 14.45
N ALA A 15 -8.13 -24.21 14.24
CA ALA A 15 -9.07 -25.29 14.55
C ALA A 15 -9.22 -25.61 16.06
N ILE A 16 -8.24 -25.24 16.90
CA ILE A 16 -8.29 -25.51 18.36
C ILE A 16 -9.13 -24.44 19.11
N ILE A 17 -9.45 -23.30 18.48
CA ILE A 17 -10.20 -22.20 19.11
C ILE A 17 -11.72 -22.29 18.82
N SER A 18 -12.16 -23.31 18.07
CA SER A 18 -13.51 -23.38 17.49
C SER A 18 -14.65 -23.77 18.46
N THR A 19 -14.40 -23.95 19.76
CA THR A 19 -15.48 -24.35 20.69
C THR A 19 -15.69 -23.46 21.91
N ALA A 20 -14.92 -22.38 22.12
CA ALA A 20 -15.12 -21.55 23.32
C ALA A 20 -14.91 -20.03 23.21
N PHE A 21 -14.30 -19.47 22.15
CA PHE A 21 -13.87 -18.05 22.19
C PHE A 21 -14.17 -17.20 20.94
N GLY A 22 -15.06 -17.65 20.04
CA GLY A 22 -15.43 -16.90 18.82
C GLY A 22 -16.03 -15.50 19.04
N CYS A 23 -16.43 -15.16 20.28
CA CYS A 23 -17.01 -13.86 20.63
C CYS A 23 -16.31 -13.17 21.83
N GLY A 24 -15.09 -13.57 22.19
CA GLY A 24 -14.32 -12.92 23.25
C GLY A 24 -13.86 -11.53 22.82
N VAL A 25 -14.67 -10.50 23.05
CA VAL A 25 -14.24 -9.10 22.96
C VAL A 25 -13.20 -8.88 24.06
N MET A 26 -12.09 -8.20 23.77
CA MET A 26 -11.16 -7.82 24.84
C MET A 26 -11.88 -7.03 25.94
N PRO A 27 -11.41 -7.09 27.21
CA PRO A 27 -11.93 -6.22 28.27
C PRO A 27 -12.05 -4.77 27.79
N ALA A 28 -13.14 -4.10 28.16
CA ALA A 28 -13.43 -2.74 27.70
C ALA A 28 -12.22 -1.82 27.92
N GLY A 29 -11.73 -1.21 26.83
CA GLY A 29 -10.58 -0.30 26.84
C GLY A 29 -9.25 -0.90 26.36
N GLN A 30 -9.15 -2.21 26.13
CA GLN A 30 -7.96 -2.80 25.51
C GLN A 30 -8.06 -2.75 23.98
N ILE A 31 -7.05 -2.16 23.34
CA ILE A 31 -6.87 -2.14 21.88
C ILE A 31 -5.45 -2.63 21.60
N SER A 32 -5.32 -3.67 20.78
CA SER A 32 -4.01 -4.12 20.32
C SER A 32 -3.65 -3.36 19.06
N THR A 33 -2.49 -2.71 19.06
CA THR A 33 -2.00 -1.92 17.93
C THR A 33 -0.72 -2.54 17.39
N ARG A 34 -0.60 -2.62 16.07
CA ARG A 34 0.61 -3.03 15.35
C ARG A 34 0.91 -2.03 14.24
N SER A 35 2.13 -1.55 14.18
CA SER A 35 2.59 -0.72 13.06
C SER A 35 3.02 -1.59 11.88
N PHE A 36 2.83 -1.10 10.67
CA PHE A 36 3.35 -1.74 9.47
C PHE A 36 3.91 -0.69 8.50
N THR A 37 4.84 -1.13 7.66
CA THR A 37 5.41 -0.34 6.58
C THR A 37 5.44 -1.19 5.31
N VAL A 38 5.10 -0.57 4.19
CA VAL A 38 5.18 -1.11 2.83
C VAL A 38 6.09 -0.19 2.03
N SER A 39 7.16 -0.71 1.46
CA SER A 39 8.14 0.10 0.73
C SER A 39 8.71 -0.65 -0.47
N GLY A 40 9.40 0.07 -1.36
CA GLY A 40 10.04 -0.52 -2.53
C GLY A 40 9.10 -0.80 -3.70
N PHE A 41 7.90 -0.21 -3.70
CA PHE A 41 7.03 -0.17 -4.87
C PHE A 41 7.42 1.01 -5.79
N THR A 42 7.15 0.90 -7.09
CA THR A 42 7.20 2.06 -8.00
C THR A 42 5.88 2.81 -7.93
N LEU A 43 5.91 4.15 -8.02
CA LEU A 43 4.75 4.98 -7.73
C LEU A 43 3.66 4.88 -8.82
N PRO A 44 2.48 4.28 -8.54
CA PRO A 44 1.36 4.34 -9.48
C PRO A 44 0.84 5.77 -9.61
N VAL A 45 0.41 6.14 -10.80
CA VAL A 45 -0.19 7.46 -11.08
C VAL A 45 -1.37 7.76 -10.16
N ALA A 46 -2.18 6.75 -9.81
CA ALA A 46 -3.33 6.92 -8.91
C ALA A 46 -2.95 7.27 -7.46
N MET A 47 -1.68 7.11 -7.08
CA MET A 47 -1.15 7.48 -5.77
C MET A 47 -0.41 8.83 -5.80
N ALA A 48 -0.18 9.40 -6.99
CA ALA A 48 0.23 10.78 -7.16
C ALA A 48 -0.99 11.69 -7.31
N TYR A 49 -0.80 13.00 -7.17
CA TYR A 49 -1.86 13.98 -7.38
C TYR A 49 -1.41 15.19 -8.18
N SER A 50 -2.36 15.86 -8.80
CA SER A 50 -2.17 17.15 -9.45
C SER A 50 -3.40 18.02 -9.28
N THR A 51 -3.18 19.30 -8.96
CA THR A 51 -4.24 20.31 -8.91
C THR A 51 -4.48 20.97 -10.27
N ASP A 52 -3.56 20.79 -11.23
CA ASP A 52 -3.68 21.35 -12.58
C ASP A 52 -4.60 20.48 -13.45
N VAL A 53 -5.70 21.07 -13.94
CA VAL A 53 -6.67 20.41 -14.84
C VAL A 53 -5.99 19.90 -16.12
N VAL A 54 -5.00 20.63 -16.65
CA VAL A 54 -4.27 20.24 -17.85
C VAL A 54 -3.54 18.93 -17.62
N VAL A 55 -2.88 18.78 -16.47
CA VAL A 55 -2.19 17.54 -16.09
C VAL A 55 -3.18 16.39 -15.93
N ARG A 56 -4.31 16.63 -15.26
CA ARG A 56 -5.35 15.61 -15.07
C ARG A 56 -5.98 15.14 -16.37
N ASN A 57 -6.09 16.02 -17.36
CA ASN A 57 -6.58 15.67 -18.70
C ASN A 57 -5.56 14.87 -19.51
N GLN A 58 -4.26 15.10 -19.29
CA GLN A 58 -3.18 14.36 -19.96
C GLN A 58 -2.93 12.98 -19.34
N VAL A 59 -3.17 12.84 -18.04
CA VAL A 59 -2.84 11.64 -17.27
C VAL A 59 -4.11 11.09 -16.64
N SER A 60 -4.73 10.13 -17.34
CA SER A 60 -5.91 9.46 -16.81
C SER A 60 -5.59 8.75 -15.50
N GLY A 61 -6.38 9.02 -14.47
CA GLY A 61 -6.29 8.34 -13.17
C GLY A 61 -5.36 8.99 -12.15
N ILE A 62 -4.68 10.09 -12.47
CA ILE A 62 -3.99 10.88 -11.43
C ILE A 62 -5.02 11.49 -10.47
N ALA A 63 -4.74 11.49 -9.17
CA ALA A 63 -5.67 12.06 -8.20
C ALA A 63 -5.76 13.58 -8.34
N GLU A 64 -6.93 14.15 -8.07
CA GLU A 64 -7.17 15.59 -8.18
C GLU A 64 -6.72 16.41 -6.96
N SER A 65 -6.46 15.73 -5.85
CA SER A 65 -5.98 16.34 -4.62
C SER A 65 -5.14 15.34 -3.83
N GLN A 66 -4.41 15.88 -2.86
CA GLN A 66 -3.62 15.08 -1.92
C GLN A 66 -4.52 14.16 -1.09
N GLU A 67 -5.69 14.64 -0.66
CA GLU A 67 -6.67 13.90 0.12
C GLU A 67 -7.22 12.73 -0.69
N ARG A 68 -7.49 12.95 -1.98
CA ARG A 68 -8.00 11.89 -2.86
C ARG A 68 -6.96 10.78 -3.06
N ALA A 69 -5.70 11.13 -3.29
CA ALA A 69 -4.61 10.17 -3.38
C ALA A 69 -4.46 9.36 -2.08
N ARG A 70 -4.50 10.02 -0.92
CA ARG A 70 -4.48 9.36 0.40
C ARG A 70 -5.64 8.39 0.58
N ALA A 71 -6.86 8.81 0.24
CA ALA A 71 -8.05 7.97 0.35
C ALA A 71 -7.99 6.73 -0.57
N ILE A 72 -7.39 6.86 -1.76
CA ILE A 72 -7.14 5.72 -2.66
C ILE A 72 -6.21 4.71 -1.98
N VAL A 73 -5.10 5.18 -1.40
CA VAL A 73 -4.14 4.31 -0.70
C VAL A 73 -4.76 3.66 0.54
N GLU A 74 -5.48 4.43 1.35
CA GLU A 74 -6.18 3.92 2.54
C GLU A 74 -7.19 2.84 2.18
N ARG A 75 -8.03 3.07 1.16
CA ARG A 75 -8.97 2.07 0.65
C ARG A 75 -8.24 0.83 0.14
N LEU A 76 -7.18 1.01 -0.65
CA LEU A 76 -6.42 -0.09 -1.25
C LEU A 76 -5.79 -1.00 -0.18
N VAL A 77 -5.12 -0.40 0.81
CA VAL A 77 -4.48 -1.15 1.89
C VAL A 77 -5.52 -1.81 2.78
N SER A 78 -6.59 -1.09 3.13
CA SER A 78 -7.66 -1.66 3.95
C SER A 78 -8.30 -2.86 3.26
N GLN A 79 -8.73 -2.71 2.00
CA GLN A 79 -9.34 -3.79 1.23
C GLN A 79 -8.44 -5.02 1.14
N THR A 80 -7.16 -4.83 0.80
CA THR A 80 -6.25 -5.99 0.69
C THR A 80 -5.96 -6.69 2.00
N VAL A 81 -5.93 -5.96 3.12
CA VAL A 81 -5.83 -6.55 4.46
C VAL A 81 -7.11 -7.33 4.80
N PHE A 82 -8.29 -6.76 4.58
CA PHE A 82 -9.57 -7.44 4.82
C PHE A 82 -9.72 -8.68 3.93
N ASP A 83 -9.45 -8.59 2.64
CA ASP A 83 -9.50 -9.72 1.70
C ASP A 83 -8.54 -10.85 2.10
N THR A 84 -7.35 -10.49 2.59
CA THR A 84 -6.37 -11.47 3.08
C THR A 84 -6.90 -12.23 4.28
N LEU A 85 -7.46 -11.52 5.25
CA LEU A 85 -7.99 -12.10 6.48
C LEU A 85 -9.26 -12.91 6.20
N GLU A 86 -10.14 -12.44 5.32
CA GLU A 86 -11.32 -13.19 4.88
C GLU A 86 -10.91 -14.52 4.24
N ARG A 87 -9.95 -14.48 3.30
CA ARG A 87 -9.44 -15.69 2.65
C ARG A 87 -8.79 -16.65 3.65
N GLN A 88 -8.06 -16.12 4.65
CA GLN A 88 -7.50 -16.94 5.72
C GLN A 88 -8.59 -17.57 6.59
N GLY A 89 -9.62 -16.82 6.97
CA GLY A 89 -10.75 -17.32 7.75
C GLY A 89 -11.51 -18.43 7.02
N ARG A 90 -11.80 -18.23 5.74
CA ARG A 90 -12.44 -19.26 4.88
C ARG A 90 -11.57 -20.51 4.75
N ASN A 91 -10.26 -20.35 4.56
CA ASN A 91 -9.31 -21.49 4.51
C ASN A 91 -9.20 -22.24 5.85
N ALA A 92 -9.52 -21.58 6.95
CA ALA A 92 -9.60 -22.17 8.27
C ALA A 92 -10.99 -22.73 8.61
N LEU A 93 -11.92 -22.75 7.64
CA LEU A 93 -13.28 -23.25 7.78
C LEU A 93 -14.10 -22.49 8.84
N LEU A 94 -13.79 -21.21 9.06
CA LEU A 94 -14.65 -20.34 9.86
C LEU A 94 -15.93 -20.02 9.09
N PRO A 95 -17.09 -19.97 9.76
CA PRO A 95 -18.33 -19.55 9.11
C PRO A 95 -18.29 -18.04 8.79
N ASP A 96 -19.00 -17.64 7.74
CA ASP A 96 -18.91 -16.27 7.17
C ASP A 96 -19.34 -15.18 8.18
N ASP A 97 -20.27 -15.49 9.09
CA ASP A 97 -20.69 -14.62 10.19
C ASP A 97 -19.58 -14.38 11.21
N ALA A 98 -18.83 -15.42 11.59
CA ALA A 98 -17.67 -15.30 12.47
C ALA A 98 -16.56 -14.49 11.81
N ILE A 99 -16.30 -14.71 10.51
CA ILE A 99 -15.32 -13.91 9.75
C ILE A 99 -15.72 -12.44 9.78
N SER A 100 -16.98 -12.12 9.43
CA SER A 100 -17.50 -10.75 9.43
C SER A 100 -17.38 -10.09 10.82
N ALA A 101 -17.73 -10.80 11.88
CA ALA A 101 -17.64 -10.31 13.25
C ALA A 101 -16.19 -10.02 13.70
N ILE A 102 -15.24 -10.84 13.26
CA ILE A 102 -13.80 -10.62 13.52
C ILE A 102 -13.30 -9.40 12.74
N LEU A 103 -13.62 -9.31 11.45
CA LEU A 103 -13.20 -8.19 10.61
C LEU A 103 -13.82 -6.86 11.05
N GLY A 104 -15.06 -6.86 11.55
CA GLY A 104 -15.70 -5.68 12.13
C GLY A 104 -15.00 -5.11 13.37
N GLN A 105 -14.08 -5.87 13.98
CA GLN A 105 -13.26 -5.46 15.13
C GLN A 105 -11.83 -5.08 14.72
N LEU A 106 -11.54 -4.97 13.42
CA LEU A 106 -10.25 -4.53 12.89
C LEU A 106 -10.41 -3.14 12.27
N THR A 107 -9.52 -2.24 12.63
CA THR A 107 -9.36 -0.93 12.00
C THR A 107 -7.97 -0.83 11.40
N VAL A 108 -7.91 -0.42 10.13
CA VAL A 108 -6.65 -0.16 9.42
C VAL A 108 -6.56 1.35 9.21
N ARG A 109 -5.43 1.95 9.58
CA ARG A 109 -5.14 3.36 9.30
C ARG A 109 -3.82 3.46 8.56
N THR A 110 -3.77 4.30 7.54
CA THR A 110 -2.55 4.50 6.74
C THR A 110 -2.04 5.93 6.85
N THR A 111 -0.73 6.06 6.74
CA THR A 111 -0.01 7.32 6.59
C THR A 111 0.79 7.23 5.30
N TYR A 112 0.48 8.14 4.38
CA TYR A 112 1.08 8.21 3.05
C TYR A 112 1.29 9.67 2.64
N GLU A 113 2.40 9.93 1.95
CA GLU A 113 2.77 11.24 1.40
C GLU A 113 2.67 11.21 -0.14
N PRO A 114 1.52 11.57 -0.73
CA PRO A 114 1.36 11.65 -2.17
C PRO A 114 2.35 12.61 -2.82
N LEU A 115 2.87 12.23 -3.99
CA LEU A 115 3.69 13.11 -4.80
C LEU A 115 2.81 14.10 -5.57
N LEU A 116 3.13 15.39 -5.49
CA LEU A 116 2.54 16.44 -6.34
C LEU A 116 3.24 16.46 -7.70
N CYS A 117 2.45 16.35 -8.77
CA CYS A 117 2.88 16.51 -10.16
C CYS A 117 2.26 17.77 -10.76
N GLU A 118 2.99 18.88 -10.75
CA GLU A 118 2.51 20.15 -11.30
C GLU A 118 2.59 20.20 -12.83
N LYS A 119 3.51 19.40 -13.39
CA LYS A 119 3.68 19.17 -14.81
C LYS A 119 4.02 17.72 -15.03
N VAL A 120 3.69 17.22 -16.22
CA VAL A 120 3.91 15.82 -16.59
C VAL A 120 4.56 15.72 -17.95
N LEU A 121 5.48 14.77 -18.07
CA LEU A 121 6.07 14.37 -19.33
C LEU A 121 5.64 12.93 -19.59
N LEU A 122 4.93 12.72 -20.70
CA LEU A 122 4.44 11.41 -21.11
C LEU A 122 5.53 10.71 -21.94
N GLY A 123 6.01 9.58 -21.43
CA GLY A 123 7.07 8.78 -22.06
C GLY A 123 8.48 9.33 -21.83
N LEU A 124 9.46 8.70 -22.49
CA LEU A 124 10.90 9.01 -22.39
C LEU A 124 11.37 10.00 -23.45
N THR A 125 10.46 10.71 -24.12
CA THR A 125 10.80 11.64 -25.22
C THR A 125 9.91 12.89 -25.14
N GLY A 126 10.15 13.72 -24.13
CA GLY A 126 9.36 14.93 -23.88
C GLY A 126 10.21 16.18 -23.84
N LYS A 127 9.77 17.25 -24.52
CA LYS A 127 10.29 18.61 -24.35
C LYS A 127 9.25 19.42 -23.57
N GLY A 128 9.53 19.84 -22.33
CA GLY A 128 8.59 20.71 -21.61
C GLY A 128 8.74 20.79 -20.09
N ALA A 129 9.96 20.83 -19.56
CA ALA A 129 10.13 21.12 -18.15
C ALA A 129 9.99 22.63 -17.93
N GLU A 130 9.08 23.04 -17.04
CA GLU A 130 9.00 24.41 -16.55
C GLU A 130 9.92 24.55 -15.33
N MET A 131 10.74 25.60 -15.26
CA MET A 131 11.61 25.86 -14.11
C MET A 131 10.77 26.04 -12.84
N ASN A 132 11.24 25.46 -11.72
CA ASN A 132 10.65 25.56 -10.37
C ASN A 132 9.35 24.78 -10.13
N LYS A 133 8.94 23.88 -11.04
CA LYS A 133 7.78 22.99 -10.83
C LYS A 133 8.21 21.54 -10.59
N LYS A 134 7.44 20.82 -9.78
CA LYS A 134 7.60 19.36 -9.63
C LYS A 134 7.11 18.66 -10.90
N ASN A 135 8.05 18.47 -11.82
CA ASN A 135 7.86 17.84 -13.11
C ASN A 135 7.95 16.31 -12.96
N CYS A 136 6.83 15.60 -13.13
CA CYS A 136 6.78 14.14 -13.05
C CYS A 136 6.96 13.50 -14.43
N ILE A 137 7.75 12.44 -14.51
CA ILE A 137 7.87 11.61 -15.72
C ILE A 137 6.94 10.42 -15.55
N ILE A 138 6.05 10.23 -16.51
CA ILE A 138 5.05 9.17 -16.48
C ILE A 138 5.26 8.27 -17.68
N VAL A 139 5.47 6.98 -17.41
CA VAL A 139 5.52 5.94 -18.43
C VAL A 139 4.37 4.98 -18.13
N ASP A 140 3.50 4.81 -19.12
CA ASP A 140 2.23 4.09 -19.01
C ASP A 140 1.35 4.66 -17.88
N SER A 141 1.32 4.00 -16.72
CA SER A 141 0.53 4.36 -15.53
C SER A 141 1.41 4.54 -14.28
N THR A 142 2.71 4.71 -14.47
CA THR A 142 3.70 4.78 -13.39
C THR A 142 4.49 6.06 -13.45
N VAL A 143 4.66 6.72 -12.31
CA VAL A 143 5.63 7.81 -12.18
C VAL A 143 7.01 7.16 -12.04
N THR A 144 7.88 7.38 -13.02
CA THR A 144 9.19 6.73 -13.11
C THR A 144 10.32 7.60 -12.57
N GLY A 145 10.10 8.91 -12.49
CA GLY A 145 11.12 9.85 -12.03
C GLY A 145 10.59 11.27 -11.92
N LEU A 146 11.45 12.13 -11.41
CA LEU A 146 11.25 13.57 -11.35
C LEU A 146 12.24 14.22 -12.31
N CYS A 147 11.82 15.21 -13.08
CA CYS A 147 12.79 16.01 -13.79
C CYS A 147 13.46 16.98 -12.83
N THR A 148 14.78 16.93 -12.78
CA THR A 148 15.57 17.87 -12.00
C THR A 148 15.47 19.26 -12.61
N GLU A 149 15.48 20.27 -11.74
CA GLU A 149 15.61 21.66 -12.18
C GLU A 149 16.82 21.80 -13.09
N VAL A 150 16.57 22.17 -14.33
CA VAL A 150 17.64 22.66 -15.19
C VAL A 150 17.74 24.15 -14.95
N LYS A 151 18.92 24.63 -14.53
CA LYS A 151 19.19 26.05 -14.25
C LYS A 151 18.98 26.98 -15.47
N ASN A 152 18.62 26.43 -16.62
CA ASN A 152 18.48 27.12 -17.88
C ASN A 152 17.02 27.00 -18.35
N PRO A 153 16.28 28.12 -18.52
CA PRO A 153 14.85 28.11 -18.91
C PRO A 153 14.60 27.48 -20.28
N ASP A 154 15.63 27.38 -21.12
CA ASP A 154 15.54 26.75 -22.45
C ASP A 154 15.88 25.25 -22.44
N MET A 155 16.32 24.69 -21.31
CA MET A 155 16.59 23.26 -21.20
C MET A 155 15.35 22.50 -20.75
N THR A 156 14.76 21.82 -21.71
CA THR A 156 13.79 20.76 -21.50
C THR A 156 14.41 19.60 -20.73
N CYS A 157 13.62 18.93 -19.87
CA CYS A 157 14.01 17.65 -19.28
C CYS A 157 14.23 16.62 -20.38
N ASP A 158 15.47 16.50 -20.81
CA ASP A 158 15.89 15.53 -21.80
C ASP A 158 16.22 14.23 -21.06
N THR A 159 15.25 13.33 -21.02
CA THR A 159 15.37 12.00 -20.41
C THR A 159 16.47 11.14 -21.03
N ALA A 160 17.04 11.53 -22.18
CA ALA A 160 18.23 10.90 -22.75
C ALA A 160 19.54 11.35 -22.05
N LYS A 161 19.51 12.42 -21.25
CA LYS A 161 20.67 12.90 -20.48
C LYS A 161 20.62 12.33 -19.06
N ALA A 162 21.68 11.63 -18.67
CA ALA A 162 21.79 10.92 -17.40
C ALA A 162 21.53 11.77 -16.13
N ASN A 163 21.67 13.10 -16.20
CA ASN A 163 21.51 14.00 -15.06
C ASN A 163 20.19 14.79 -15.04
N ALA A 164 19.31 14.58 -16.02
CA ALA A 164 18.03 15.30 -16.13
C ALA A 164 16.89 14.65 -15.32
N VAL A 165 17.11 13.43 -14.83
CA VAL A 165 16.10 12.64 -14.10
C VAL A 165 16.60 12.34 -12.69
N ALA A 166 15.89 12.83 -11.69
CA ALA A 166 16.06 12.45 -10.30
C ALA A 166 15.16 11.25 -9.95
N PRO A 167 15.64 10.37 -9.05
CA PRO A 167 14.80 9.34 -8.47
C PRO A 167 13.70 9.95 -7.60
N ILE A 168 12.59 9.24 -7.48
CA ILE A 168 11.50 9.60 -6.56
C ILE A 168 11.96 9.35 -5.13
N HIS A 169 11.80 10.34 -4.26
CA HIS A 169 12.17 10.21 -2.85
C HIS A 169 11.35 9.10 -2.16
N ILE A 170 11.97 8.37 -1.23
CA ILE A 170 11.39 7.19 -0.59
C ILE A 170 10.07 7.47 0.15
N ASN A 171 9.86 8.70 0.61
CA ASN A 171 8.61 9.11 1.26
C ASN A 171 7.38 8.94 0.36
N HIS A 172 7.53 9.07 -0.95
CA HIS A 172 6.43 8.90 -1.91
C HIS A 172 6.23 7.44 -2.35
N THR A 173 7.21 6.57 -2.06
CA THR A 173 7.23 5.13 -2.37
C THR A 173 7.25 4.26 -1.11
N SER A 174 6.73 4.82 -0.01
CA SER A 174 6.56 4.16 1.28
C SER A 174 5.17 4.47 1.84
N ILE A 175 4.46 3.44 2.27
CA ILE A 175 3.19 3.54 3.00
C ILE A 175 3.45 3.01 4.40
N SER A 176 3.10 3.77 5.42
CA SER A 176 3.11 3.29 6.79
C SER A 176 1.68 3.23 7.31
N GLY A 177 1.46 2.54 8.43
CA GLY A 177 0.12 2.46 9.00
C GLY A 177 0.07 1.72 10.31
N THR A 178 -1.13 1.64 10.85
CA THR A 178 -1.44 0.86 12.05
C THR A 178 -2.63 -0.06 11.81
N LEU A 179 -2.52 -1.26 12.35
CA LEU A 179 -3.59 -2.23 12.49
C LEU A 179 -4.01 -2.20 13.95
N MET A 180 -5.27 -1.87 14.20
CA MET A 180 -5.85 -1.79 15.54
C MET A 180 -6.97 -2.82 15.64
N THR A 181 -6.98 -3.62 16.69
CA THR A 181 -8.05 -4.59 16.90
C THR A 181 -8.51 -4.67 18.35
N THR A 182 -9.81 -4.88 18.53
CA THR A 182 -10.45 -5.21 19.82
C THR A 182 -10.72 -6.70 19.97
N ASN A 183 -10.43 -7.50 18.93
CA ASN A 183 -10.66 -8.94 18.94
C ASN A 183 -9.54 -9.63 19.74
N PHE A 184 -9.91 -10.41 20.77
CA PHE A 184 -8.94 -11.06 21.65
C PHE A 184 -8.03 -12.05 20.92
N ILE A 185 -8.54 -12.76 19.92
CA ILE A 185 -7.75 -13.74 19.16
C ILE A 185 -6.66 -13.00 18.36
N MET A 186 -7.04 -11.99 17.58
CA MET A 186 -6.10 -11.21 16.77
C MET A 186 -5.14 -10.38 17.62
N ALA A 187 -5.59 -9.89 18.79
CA ALA A 187 -4.75 -9.14 19.71
C ALA A 187 -3.54 -9.94 20.20
N ASN A 188 -3.72 -11.25 20.38
CA ASN A 188 -2.70 -12.20 20.84
C ASN A 188 -1.86 -12.80 19.69
N TRP A 189 -2.11 -12.43 18.44
CA TRP A 189 -1.29 -12.89 17.33
C TRP A 189 0.15 -12.41 17.46
N SER A 190 1.08 -13.32 17.21
CA SER A 190 2.49 -13.00 17.19
C SER A 190 2.82 -12.03 16.05
N ARG A 191 3.95 -11.32 16.17
CA ARG A 191 4.47 -10.47 15.10
C ARG A 191 4.61 -11.23 13.78
N ALA A 192 5.02 -12.50 13.83
CA ALA A 192 5.16 -13.33 12.62
C ALA A 192 3.82 -13.57 11.91
N MET A 193 2.72 -13.76 12.68
CA MET A 193 1.38 -13.91 12.09
C MET A 193 0.92 -12.63 11.40
N TRP A 194 1.06 -11.48 12.07
CA TRP A 194 0.76 -10.18 11.47
C TRP A 194 1.63 -9.90 10.25
N GLN A 195 2.91 -10.25 10.31
CA GLN A 195 3.85 -10.12 9.21
C GLN A 195 3.42 -10.91 7.98
N GLU A 196 2.88 -12.12 8.15
CA GLU A 196 2.34 -12.93 7.05
C GLU A 196 1.06 -12.34 6.47
N VAL A 197 0.18 -11.76 7.28
CA VAL A 197 -1.02 -11.04 6.79
C VAL A 197 -0.60 -9.89 5.89
N VAL A 198 0.26 -8.99 6.35
CA VAL A 198 0.66 -7.81 5.55
C VAL A 198 1.42 -8.24 4.28
N LYS A 199 2.29 -9.27 4.36
CA LYS A 199 2.94 -9.83 3.16
C LYS A 199 1.95 -10.39 2.16
N ARG A 200 0.92 -11.12 2.60
CA ARG A 200 -0.13 -11.65 1.72
C ARG A 200 -0.98 -10.54 1.12
N ALA A 201 -1.29 -9.49 1.88
CA ALA A 201 -1.99 -8.31 1.38
C ALA A 201 -1.21 -7.64 0.23
N ILE A 202 0.11 -7.48 0.38
CA ILE A 202 0.96 -6.97 -0.72
C ILE A 202 0.98 -7.90 -1.93
N ARG A 203 1.04 -9.23 -1.72
CA ARG A 203 0.94 -10.16 -2.85
C ARG A 203 -0.38 -10.00 -3.62
N ILE A 204 -1.49 -9.72 -2.95
CA ILE A 204 -2.77 -9.44 -3.64
C ILE A 204 -2.62 -8.22 -4.56
N LEU A 205 -1.92 -7.16 -4.13
CA LEU A 205 -1.63 -6.00 -4.98
C LEU A 205 -0.79 -6.36 -6.22
N VAL A 206 0.15 -7.29 -6.07
CA VAL A 206 0.96 -7.80 -7.19
C VAL A 206 0.13 -8.58 -8.22
N PHE A 207 -0.98 -9.19 -7.82
CA PHE A 207 -1.90 -9.87 -8.75
C PHE A 207 -3.02 -8.96 -9.27
N GLY A 208 -3.11 -7.73 -8.80
CA GLY A 208 -4.16 -6.78 -9.13
C GLY A 208 -3.78 -5.75 -10.20
N PRO A 209 -4.55 -4.65 -10.31
CA PRO A 209 -4.31 -3.60 -11.29
C PRO A 209 -3.00 -2.84 -11.07
N PHE A 210 -2.38 -2.98 -9.90
CA PHE A 210 -1.09 -2.36 -9.54
C PHE A 210 0.09 -3.34 -9.62
N ARG A 211 -0.06 -4.45 -10.36
CA ARG A 211 0.96 -5.50 -10.50
C ARG A 211 2.36 -4.96 -10.76
N ASN A 212 2.49 -4.12 -11.79
CA ASN A 212 3.77 -3.59 -12.23
C ASN A 212 4.39 -2.62 -11.21
N ASN A 213 3.57 -2.07 -10.32
CA ASN A 213 4.01 -1.14 -9.30
C ASN A 213 4.47 -1.83 -8.01
N PHE A 214 3.77 -2.88 -7.59
CA PHE A 214 4.04 -3.56 -6.32
C PHE A 214 4.92 -4.80 -6.46
N PHE A 215 5.39 -5.18 -7.66
CA PHE A 215 6.17 -6.39 -7.88
C PHE A 215 7.43 -6.49 -6.99
N SER A 216 8.11 -5.37 -6.75
CA SER A 216 9.27 -5.27 -5.86
C SER A 216 8.94 -4.83 -4.43
N ALA A 217 7.66 -4.62 -4.12
CA ALA A 217 7.24 -4.10 -2.84
C ALA A 217 7.48 -5.12 -1.72
N THR A 218 7.93 -4.61 -0.59
CA THR A 218 8.15 -5.38 0.64
C THR A 218 7.30 -4.80 1.75
N ALA A 219 6.90 -5.65 2.69
CA ALA A 219 6.14 -5.25 3.85
C ALA A 219 6.81 -5.73 5.13
N THR A 220 6.81 -4.89 6.15
CA THR A 220 7.32 -5.19 7.49
C THR A 220 6.31 -4.78 8.56
N VAL A 221 6.25 -5.55 9.64
CA VAL A 221 5.47 -5.22 10.83
C VAL A 221 6.44 -4.81 11.94
N GLY A 222 6.20 -3.65 12.53
CA GLY A 222 6.91 -3.12 13.68
C GLY A 222 6.24 -3.50 14.99
N GLU A 223 6.99 -3.37 16.08
CA GLU A 223 6.42 -3.28 17.42
C GLU A 223 6.26 -1.79 17.74
N ASN A 224 5.15 -1.44 18.39
CA ASN A 224 4.98 -0.10 18.97
C ASN A 224 5.60 -0.08 20.36
#